data_AF-D8G934-F1
#
_entry.id   AF-D8G934-F1
#
_cell.length_a   1.000
_cell.length_b   1.000
_cell.length_c   1.000
_cell.angle_alpha   90.00
_cell.angle_beta   90.00
_cell.angle_gamma   90.00
#
_symmetry.space_group_name_H-M   'P 1'
#
loop_
_entity.id
_entity.type
_entity.pdbx_description
1 polymer ?
#
loop_
_entity_poly.entity_id
_entity_poly.type
_entity_poly.pdbx_seq_one_letter_code
_entity_poly.pdbx_strand_id
1 'polypeptide(L)'
;MNEKADQLLKQGIWQYQARQFEAALESWQGAIAIYRTLGERRREGAALGNLGVAWEAMGDYAKARDCYQQHLAIAIEIGDRTGEGNALGNLGNACYALEDFSTAVNYQQQRLAIARESKDWRSEQQALGNLGLAYDALGDFAGAIECYQQQLGIAIENNEPRTQGKALTSLRFAYHYLGDEAKAEEYRHQQIAIARQLFLTEKTPDFLQTAEIVGLNPESDFTGADLSGINLHYADLSGANLMKTNLCNVDFTLADLSGALLSGANLTDACLSNANLRDAELIGADLSGADLRTKLPRANLSGTNLSRANLSSAYLSNANLSGANLSGANLKNADLTAVNLSNTNLNGADFSRADLKDAVVENAKFIGSLGISENMKIELMQRGAIFE
;
A
#
# COMPACT_ATOMS: atom_id res chain seq x y z
N MET A 1 -22.51 40.96 -24.95
CA MET A 1 -22.04 41.02 -23.54
C MET A 1 -22.00 39.62 -22.92
N ASN A 2 -23.08 38.83 -23.00
CA ASN A 2 -23.09 37.45 -22.48
C ASN A 2 -22.00 36.56 -23.11
N GLU A 3 -21.83 36.62 -24.44
CA GLU A 3 -20.81 35.85 -25.16
C GLU A 3 -19.37 36.18 -24.73
N LYS A 4 -19.10 37.45 -24.37
CA LYS A 4 -17.79 37.87 -23.84
C LYS A 4 -17.53 37.30 -22.44
N ALA A 5 -18.54 37.28 -21.57
CA ALA A 5 -18.42 36.69 -20.24
C ALA A 5 -18.17 35.17 -20.33
N ASP A 6 -18.90 34.48 -21.21
CA ASP A 6 -18.73 33.04 -21.42
C ASP A 6 -17.36 32.69 -22.02
N GLN A 7 -16.81 33.55 -22.88
CA GLN A 7 -15.43 33.41 -23.38
C GLN A 7 -14.41 33.55 -22.25
N LEU A 8 -14.55 34.57 -21.40
CA LEU A 8 -13.67 34.77 -20.24
C LEU A 8 -13.77 33.61 -19.24
N LEU A 9 -14.98 33.09 -19.01
CA LEU A 9 -15.18 31.92 -18.14
C LEU A 9 -14.41 30.70 -18.66
N LYS A 10 -14.54 30.40 -19.95
CA LYS A 10 -13.82 29.28 -20.60
C LYS A 10 -12.31 29.50 -20.64
N GLN A 11 -11.89 30.74 -20.91
CA GLN A 11 -10.48 31.12 -20.90
C GLN A 11 -9.86 30.87 -19.54
N GLY A 12 -10.54 31.28 -18.46
CA GLY A 12 -10.07 31.04 -17.10
C GLY A 12 -9.94 29.55 -16.77
N ILE A 13 -10.88 28.69 -17.25
CA ILE A 13 -10.76 27.23 -17.09
C ILE A 13 -9.51 26.69 -17.77
N TRP A 14 -9.25 27.12 -19.01
CA TRP A 14 -8.04 26.70 -19.73
C TRP A 14 -6.76 27.18 -19.04
N GLN A 15 -6.73 28.45 -18.60
CA GLN A 15 -5.59 29.03 -17.88
C GLN A 15 -5.32 28.27 -16.57
N TYR A 16 -6.37 27.93 -15.82
CA TYR A 16 -6.25 27.11 -14.61
C TYR A 16 -5.64 25.73 -14.91
N GLN A 17 -6.12 25.05 -15.95
CA GLN A 17 -5.55 23.77 -16.39
C GLN A 17 -4.09 23.89 -16.82
N ALA A 18 -3.71 25.03 -17.40
CA ALA A 18 -2.34 25.38 -17.76
C ALA A 18 -1.49 25.88 -16.57
N ARG A 19 -2.02 25.85 -15.33
CA ARG A 19 -1.41 26.37 -14.10
C ARG A 19 -1.06 27.87 -14.13
N GLN A 20 -1.76 28.64 -14.96
CA GLN A 20 -1.67 30.11 -15.03
C GLN A 20 -2.72 30.72 -14.11
N PHE A 21 -2.55 30.55 -12.80
CA PHE A 21 -3.60 30.85 -11.82
C PHE A 21 -3.98 32.33 -11.76
N GLU A 22 -3.00 33.24 -11.83
CA GLU A 22 -3.24 34.68 -11.85
C GLU A 22 -4.03 35.12 -13.09
N ALA A 23 -3.70 34.56 -14.26
CA ALA A 23 -4.43 34.83 -15.48
C ALA A 23 -5.87 34.30 -15.43
N ALA A 24 -6.07 33.12 -14.81
CA ALA A 24 -7.38 32.56 -14.56
C ALA A 24 -8.22 33.45 -13.63
N LEU A 25 -7.61 34.00 -12.57
CA LEU A 25 -8.26 34.97 -11.69
C LEU A 25 -8.75 36.19 -12.46
N GLU A 26 -7.90 36.81 -13.27
CA GLU A 26 -8.26 37.99 -14.07
C GLU A 26 -9.45 37.68 -15.00
N SER A 27 -9.41 36.53 -15.67
CA SER A 27 -10.47 36.12 -16.59
C SER A 27 -11.80 35.89 -15.85
N TRP A 28 -11.78 35.18 -14.72
CA TRP A 28 -12.99 34.94 -13.94
C TRP A 28 -13.51 36.20 -13.24
N GLN A 29 -12.65 37.11 -12.75
CA GLN A 29 -13.07 38.42 -12.24
C GLN A 29 -13.78 39.24 -13.33
N GLY A 30 -13.23 39.24 -14.55
CA GLY A 30 -13.86 39.88 -15.71
C GLY A 30 -15.23 39.28 -16.05
N ALA A 31 -15.35 37.94 -16.03
CA ALA A 31 -16.62 37.26 -16.26
C ALA A 31 -17.66 37.59 -15.17
N ILE A 32 -17.26 37.55 -13.89
CA ILE A 32 -18.11 37.89 -12.73
C ILE A 32 -18.66 39.30 -12.87
N ALA A 33 -17.82 40.28 -13.21
CA ALA A 33 -18.25 41.67 -13.39
C ALA A 33 -19.34 41.79 -14.46
N ILE A 34 -19.20 41.07 -15.58
CA ILE A 34 -20.21 41.09 -16.64
C ILE A 34 -21.49 40.36 -16.18
N TYR A 35 -21.39 39.17 -15.58
CA TYR A 35 -22.57 38.44 -15.09
C TYR A 35 -23.37 39.24 -14.06
N ARG A 36 -22.69 39.96 -13.15
CA ARG A 36 -23.32 40.91 -12.21
C ARG A 36 -24.13 41.98 -12.95
N THR A 37 -23.56 42.61 -13.97
CA THR A 37 -24.28 43.65 -14.75
C THR A 37 -25.47 43.11 -15.52
N LEU A 38 -25.43 41.84 -15.91
CA LEU A 38 -26.50 41.17 -16.65
C LEU A 38 -27.56 40.52 -15.74
N GLY A 39 -27.33 40.46 -14.43
CA GLY A 39 -28.20 39.74 -13.48
C GLY A 39 -28.14 38.21 -13.62
N GLU A 40 -27.08 37.67 -14.23
CA GLU A 40 -26.89 36.24 -14.47
C GLU A 40 -26.37 35.52 -13.21
N ARG A 41 -27.16 35.50 -12.14
CA ARG A 41 -26.75 35.04 -10.80
C ARG A 41 -26.16 33.63 -10.80
N ARG A 42 -26.76 32.67 -11.51
CA ARG A 42 -26.23 31.30 -11.61
C ARG A 42 -24.82 31.26 -12.19
N ARG A 43 -24.54 32.04 -13.23
CA ARG A 43 -23.21 32.08 -13.88
C ARG A 43 -22.20 32.83 -13.03
N GLU A 44 -22.64 33.88 -12.34
CA GLU A 44 -21.83 34.60 -11.35
C GLU A 44 -21.37 33.65 -10.23
N GLY A 45 -22.29 32.88 -9.64
CA GLY A 45 -21.97 31.90 -8.59
C GLY A 45 -20.96 30.86 -9.06
N ALA A 46 -21.16 30.28 -10.26
CA ALA A 46 -20.22 29.31 -10.83
C ALA A 46 -18.82 29.92 -11.06
N ALA A 47 -18.75 31.16 -11.55
CA ALA A 47 -17.49 31.86 -11.74
C ALA A 47 -16.78 32.20 -10.42
N LEU A 48 -17.53 32.55 -9.36
CA LEU A 48 -17.00 32.74 -8.00
C LEU A 48 -16.47 31.43 -7.41
N GLY A 49 -17.16 30.32 -7.63
CA GLY A 49 -16.67 28.98 -7.26
C GLY A 49 -15.31 28.69 -7.90
N ASN A 50 -15.19 28.92 -9.21
CA ASN A 50 -13.92 28.77 -9.92
C ASN A 50 -12.83 29.71 -9.39
N LEU A 51 -13.17 30.97 -9.14
CA LEU A 51 -12.25 31.96 -8.58
C LEU A 51 -11.69 31.50 -7.22
N GLY A 52 -12.54 30.92 -6.37
CA GLY A 52 -12.11 30.35 -5.10
C GLY A 52 -11.10 29.20 -5.28
N VAL A 53 -11.35 28.30 -6.24
CA VAL A 53 -10.43 27.18 -6.55
C VAL A 53 -9.07 27.69 -7.04
N ALA A 54 -9.01 28.78 -7.81
CA ALA A 54 -7.73 29.40 -8.18
C ALA A 54 -6.97 29.99 -6.98
N TRP A 55 -7.66 30.67 -6.05
CA TRP A 55 -7.04 31.15 -4.82
C TRP A 55 -6.48 30.02 -3.96
N GLU A 56 -7.24 28.93 -3.83
CA GLU A 56 -6.83 27.70 -3.14
C GLU A 56 -5.56 27.09 -3.76
N ALA A 57 -5.49 27.01 -5.10
CA ALA A 57 -4.32 26.51 -5.83
C ALA A 57 -3.06 27.38 -5.62
N MET A 58 -3.22 28.65 -5.27
CA MET A 58 -2.13 29.56 -4.89
C MET A 58 -1.86 29.61 -3.37
N GLY A 59 -2.61 28.85 -2.57
CA GLY A 59 -2.46 28.78 -1.12
C GLY A 59 -3.12 29.93 -0.34
N ASP A 60 -3.89 30.81 -1.00
CA ASP A 60 -4.62 31.89 -0.33
C ASP A 60 -6.03 31.43 0.06
N TYR A 61 -6.10 30.56 1.07
CA TYR A 61 -7.34 29.96 1.53
C TYR A 61 -8.34 30.99 2.11
N ALA A 62 -7.85 32.14 2.59
CA ALA A 62 -8.70 33.22 3.07
C ALA A 62 -9.50 33.84 1.93
N LYS A 63 -8.85 34.19 0.81
CA LYS A 63 -9.56 34.68 -0.39
C LYS A 63 -10.43 33.61 -1.04
N ALA A 64 -10.00 32.35 -1.00
CA ALA A 64 -10.81 31.24 -1.49
C ALA A 64 -12.14 31.16 -0.71
N ARG A 65 -12.07 31.21 0.63
CA ARG A 65 -13.23 31.25 1.52
C ARG A 65 -14.18 32.39 1.19
N ASP A 66 -13.67 33.61 0.97
CA ASP A 66 -14.51 34.77 0.62
C ASP A 66 -15.25 34.58 -0.72
N CYS A 67 -14.61 33.94 -1.70
CA CYS A 67 -15.23 33.60 -2.99
C CYS A 67 -16.32 32.54 -2.81
N TYR A 68 -16.02 31.48 -2.04
CA TYR A 68 -16.97 30.41 -1.78
C TYR A 68 -18.17 30.87 -0.94
N GLN A 69 -18.00 31.82 -0.01
CA GLN A 69 -19.11 32.45 0.72
C GLN A 69 -20.06 33.21 -0.21
N GLN A 70 -19.50 33.96 -1.17
CA GLN A 70 -20.33 34.64 -2.18
C GLN A 70 -21.05 33.64 -3.09
N HIS A 71 -20.38 32.56 -3.49
CA HIS A 71 -21.01 31.47 -4.25
C HIS A 71 -22.16 30.83 -3.46
N LEU A 72 -21.95 30.55 -2.18
CA LEU A 72 -22.98 29.99 -1.29
C LEU A 72 -24.20 30.91 -1.19
N ALA A 73 -23.97 32.20 -0.96
CA ALA A 73 -25.05 33.18 -0.86
C ALA A 73 -25.91 33.23 -2.14
N ILE A 74 -25.25 33.19 -3.30
CA ILE A 74 -25.93 33.13 -4.61
C ILE A 74 -26.72 31.84 -4.78
N ALA A 75 -26.13 30.69 -4.43
CA ALA A 75 -26.77 29.39 -4.58
C ALA A 75 -28.06 29.32 -3.75
N ILE A 76 -28.03 29.82 -2.52
CA ILE A 76 -29.20 29.94 -1.65
C ILE A 76 -30.24 30.89 -2.26
N GLU A 77 -29.83 32.08 -2.74
CA GLU A 77 -30.72 33.08 -3.34
C GLU A 77 -31.53 32.52 -4.51
N ILE A 78 -30.91 31.71 -5.36
CA ILE A 78 -31.55 31.17 -6.58
C ILE A 78 -32.15 29.77 -6.37
N GLY A 79 -32.05 29.20 -5.16
CA GLY A 79 -32.51 27.84 -4.85
C GLY A 79 -31.72 26.73 -5.55
N ASP A 80 -30.43 26.95 -5.86
CA ASP A 80 -29.54 25.96 -6.47
C ASP A 80 -28.93 25.06 -5.40
N ARG A 81 -29.64 23.98 -5.05
CA ARG A 81 -29.22 23.03 -4.00
C ARG A 81 -27.88 22.34 -4.33
N THR A 82 -27.61 22.08 -5.60
CA THR A 82 -26.33 21.49 -6.04
C THR A 82 -25.19 22.50 -5.89
N GLY A 83 -25.40 23.75 -6.31
CA GLY A 83 -24.46 24.84 -6.09
C GLY A 83 -24.17 25.09 -4.60
N GLU A 84 -25.21 25.00 -3.75
CA GLU A 84 -25.10 25.15 -2.30
C GLU A 84 -24.21 24.07 -1.70
N GLY A 85 -24.45 22.79 -2.04
CA GLY A 85 -23.63 21.67 -1.58
C GLY A 85 -22.16 21.78 -2.01
N ASN A 86 -21.91 22.23 -3.26
CA ASN A 86 -20.56 22.46 -3.76
C ASN A 86 -19.86 23.60 -3.02
N ALA A 87 -20.54 24.72 -2.79
CA ALA A 87 -19.99 25.85 -2.05
C ALA A 87 -19.66 25.48 -0.60
N LEU A 88 -20.55 24.76 0.08
CA LEU A 88 -20.32 24.25 1.45
C LEU A 88 -19.14 23.30 1.53
N GLY A 89 -19.01 22.37 0.58
CA GLY A 89 -17.86 21.46 0.51
C GLY A 89 -16.54 22.20 0.38
N ASN A 90 -16.49 23.20 -0.50
CA ASN A 90 -15.31 24.03 -0.71
C ASN A 90 -14.99 24.91 0.51
N LEU A 91 -16.02 25.47 1.17
CA LEU A 91 -15.83 26.21 2.43
C LEU A 91 -15.28 25.31 3.54
N GLY A 92 -15.79 24.09 3.66
CA GLY A 92 -15.28 23.11 4.61
C GLY A 92 -13.80 22.80 4.38
N ASN A 93 -13.39 22.61 3.12
CA ASN A 93 -11.99 22.37 2.77
C ASN A 93 -11.10 23.60 3.05
N ALA A 94 -11.57 24.80 2.69
CA ALA A 94 -10.83 26.04 2.95
C ALA A 94 -10.66 26.31 4.45
N CYS A 95 -11.70 26.06 5.27
CA CYS A 95 -11.62 26.13 6.72
C CYS A 95 -10.65 25.10 7.30
N TYR A 96 -10.67 23.86 6.79
CA TYR A 96 -9.72 22.82 7.20
C TYR A 96 -8.27 23.25 6.92
N ALA A 97 -7.99 23.80 5.74
CA ALA A 97 -6.66 24.29 5.38
C ALA A 97 -6.21 25.52 6.20
N LEU A 98 -7.16 26.28 6.75
CA LEU A 98 -6.93 27.38 7.68
C LEU A 98 -6.85 26.92 9.15
N GLU A 99 -6.86 25.62 9.42
CA GLU A 99 -6.90 25.01 10.76
C GLU A 99 -8.16 25.39 11.59
N ASP A 100 -9.20 25.90 10.94
CA ASP A 100 -10.50 26.19 11.53
C ASP A 100 -11.40 24.96 11.43
N PHE A 101 -11.00 23.90 12.12
CA PHE A 101 -11.62 22.58 12.01
C PHE A 101 -13.08 22.58 12.51
N SER A 102 -13.40 23.38 13.52
CA SER A 102 -14.79 23.49 14.03
C SER A 102 -15.74 24.07 12.97
N THR A 103 -15.31 25.10 12.23
CA THR A 103 -16.11 25.63 11.12
C THR A 103 -16.14 24.66 9.94
N ALA A 104 -15.06 23.92 9.68
CA ALA A 104 -15.03 22.88 8.65
C ALA A 104 -16.07 21.78 8.92
N VAL A 105 -16.18 21.29 10.16
CA VAL A 105 -17.21 20.33 10.59
C VAL A 105 -18.61 20.86 10.28
N ASN A 106 -18.90 22.12 10.63
CA ASN A 106 -20.22 22.71 10.40
C ASN A 106 -20.58 22.73 8.90
N TYR A 107 -19.68 23.20 8.05
CA TYR A 107 -19.92 23.23 6.60
C TYR A 107 -20.05 21.83 5.99
N GLN A 108 -19.24 20.85 6.41
CA GLN A 108 -19.37 19.48 5.90
C GLN A 108 -20.66 18.78 6.40
N GLN A 109 -21.14 19.08 7.61
CA GLN A 109 -22.44 18.59 8.09
C GLN A 109 -23.60 19.13 7.25
N GLN A 110 -23.58 20.42 6.90
CA GLN A 110 -24.60 21.01 6.01
C GLN A 110 -24.54 20.38 4.61
N ARG A 111 -23.34 20.19 4.05
CA ARG A 111 -23.16 19.47 2.77
C ARG A 111 -23.68 18.04 2.84
N LEU A 112 -23.42 17.32 3.94
CA LEU A 112 -23.89 15.96 4.15
C LEU A 112 -25.43 15.90 4.17
N ALA A 113 -26.09 16.86 4.81
CA ALA A 113 -27.55 16.96 4.81
C ALA A 113 -28.10 17.15 3.38
N ILE A 114 -27.49 18.03 2.59
CA ILE A 114 -27.83 18.22 1.16
C ILE A 114 -27.71 16.92 0.38
N ALA A 115 -26.56 16.24 0.50
CA ALA A 115 -26.29 15.03 -0.25
C ALA A 115 -27.30 13.91 0.07
N ARG A 116 -27.71 13.80 1.34
CA ARG A 116 -28.75 12.86 1.79
C ARG A 116 -30.13 13.23 1.27
N GLU A 117 -30.50 14.51 1.31
CA GLU A 117 -31.76 15.00 0.74
C GLU A 117 -31.86 14.71 -0.76
N SER A 118 -30.77 14.91 -1.49
CA SER A 118 -30.71 14.64 -2.94
C SER A 118 -30.48 13.17 -3.28
N LYS A 119 -30.25 12.30 -2.29
CA LYS A 119 -29.84 10.89 -2.46
C LYS A 119 -28.63 10.73 -3.38
N ASP A 120 -27.71 11.69 -3.31
CA ASP A 120 -26.43 11.63 -4.04
C ASP A 120 -25.39 10.94 -3.17
N TRP A 121 -25.30 9.63 -3.32
CA TRP A 121 -24.38 8.80 -2.55
C TRP A 121 -22.91 9.22 -2.74
N ARG A 122 -22.52 9.77 -3.90
CA ARG A 122 -21.14 10.22 -4.15
C ARG A 122 -20.82 11.46 -3.33
N SER A 123 -21.73 12.44 -3.35
CA SER A 123 -21.60 13.64 -2.52
C SER A 123 -21.65 13.30 -1.04
N GLU A 124 -22.48 12.33 -0.63
CA GLU A 124 -22.58 11.85 0.75
C GLU A 124 -21.26 11.22 1.20
N GLN A 125 -20.70 10.29 0.41
CA GLN A 125 -19.42 9.64 0.68
C GLN A 125 -18.27 10.66 0.81
N GLN A 126 -18.22 11.67 -0.08
CA GLN A 126 -17.21 12.72 -0.01
C GLN A 126 -17.37 13.61 1.23
N ALA A 127 -18.61 13.98 1.57
CA ALA A 127 -18.89 14.78 2.75
C ALA A 127 -18.51 14.02 4.03
N LEU A 128 -18.82 12.73 4.13
CA LEU A 128 -18.43 11.87 5.25
C LEU A 128 -16.91 11.76 5.39
N GLY A 129 -16.17 11.55 4.29
CA GLY A 129 -14.71 11.51 4.33
C GLY A 129 -14.10 12.82 4.83
N ASN A 130 -14.58 13.97 4.33
CA ASN A 130 -14.08 15.27 4.76
C ASN A 130 -14.49 15.62 6.19
N LEU A 131 -15.69 15.22 6.61
CA LEU A 131 -16.17 15.38 7.97
C LEU A 131 -15.33 14.54 8.94
N GLY A 132 -15.00 13.30 8.57
CA GLY A 132 -14.11 12.43 9.32
C GLY A 132 -12.73 13.04 9.52
N LEU A 133 -12.14 13.61 8.46
CA LEU A 133 -10.85 14.31 8.54
C LEU A 133 -10.91 15.53 9.49
N ALA A 134 -12.00 16.29 9.44
CA ALA A 134 -12.18 17.46 10.30
C ALA A 134 -12.35 17.07 11.78
N TYR A 135 -13.07 15.99 12.08
CA TYR A 135 -13.15 15.44 13.45
C TYR A 135 -11.82 14.90 13.95
N ASP A 136 -11.07 14.19 13.10
CA ASP A 136 -9.75 13.66 13.42
C ASP A 136 -8.77 14.80 13.80
N ALA A 137 -8.79 15.89 13.03
CA ALA A 137 -7.99 17.09 13.32
C ALA A 137 -8.40 17.83 14.61
N LEU A 138 -9.65 17.68 15.06
CA LEU A 138 -10.11 18.16 16.37
C LEU A 138 -9.74 17.24 17.53
N GLY A 139 -9.21 16.04 17.24
CA GLY A 139 -9.00 14.98 18.22
C GLY A 139 -10.28 14.23 18.61
N ASP A 140 -11.39 14.45 17.91
CA ASP A 140 -12.64 13.68 18.07
C ASP A 140 -12.58 12.41 17.23
N PHE A 141 -11.74 11.46 17.66
CA PHE A 141 -11.56 10.18 16.96
C PHE A 141 -12.86 9.36 16.91
N ALA A 142 -13.75 9.51 17.88
CA ALA A 142 -15.03 8.81 17.89
C ALA A 142 -15.94 9.29 16.76
N GLY A 143 -16.09 10.62 16.60
CA GLY A 143 -16.82 11.22 15.48
C GLY A 143 -16.17 10.90 14.13
N ALA A 144 -14.84 10.88 14.07
CA ALA A 144 -14.10 10.53 12.86
C ALA A 144 -14.37 9.08 12.42
N ILE A 145 -14.29 8.12 13.36
CA ILE A 145 -14.56 6.70 13.12
C ILE A 145 -15.99 6.51 12.60
N GLU A 146 -16.99 7.16 13.20
CA GLU A 146 -18.38 7.06 12.74
C GLU A 146 -18.52 7.51 11.27
N CYS A 147 -17.86 8.61 10.91
CA CYS A 147 -17.87 9.12 9.54
C CYS A 147 -17.18 8.17 8.56
N TYR A 148 -16.00 7.65 8.90
CA TYR A 148 -15.26 6.72 8.04
C TYR A 148 -15.96 5.37 7.89
N GLN A 149 -16.64 4.87 8.93
CA GLN A 149 -17.45 3.65 8.84
C GLN A 149 -18.65 3.83 7.89
N GLN A 150 -19.35 4.97 7.96
CA GLN A 150 -20.43 5.28 7.01
C GLN A 150 -19.87 5.42 5.58
N GLN A 151 -18.73 6.09 5.42
CA GLN A 151 -18.05 6.22 4.12
C GLN A 151 -17.68 4.85 3.53
N LEU A 152 -17.13 3.96 4.36
CA LEU A 152 -16.79 2.59 3.99
C LEU A 152 -18.03 1.79 3.57
N GLY A 153 -19.13 1.89 4.33
CA GLY A 153 -20.40 1.24 3.98
C GLY A 153 -20.89 1.62 2.58
N ILE A 154 -20.94 2.91 2.27
CA ILE A 154 -21.32 3.40 0.93
C ILE A 154 -20.34 2.91 -0.15
N ALA A 155 -19.03 2.88 0.16
CA ALA A 155 -18.01 2.41 -0.78
C ALA A 155 -18.11 0.90 -1.08
N ILE A 156 -18.54 0.11 -0.09
CA ILE A 156 -18.82 -1.32 -0.26
C ILE A 156 -20.06 -1.51 -1.13
N GLU A 157 -21.17 -0.83 -0.81
CA GLU A 157 -22.43 -0.93 -1.55
C GLU A 157 -22.28 -0.58 -3.04
N ASN A 158 -21.36 0.34 -3.37
CA ASN A 158 -21.14 0.82 -4.73
C ASN A 158 -19.90 0.22 -5.42
N ASN A 159 -19.22 -0.77 -4.81
CA ASN A 159 -18.00 -1.40 -5.34
C ASN A 159 -16.89 -0.39 -5.72
N GLU A 160 -16.58 0.54 -4.82
CA GLU A 160 -15.53 1.57 -5.00
C GLU A 160 -14.27 1.20 -4.20
N PRO A 161 -13.40 0.29 -4.70
CA PRO A 161 -12.27 -0.25 -3.93
C PRO A 161 -11.27 0.82 -3.47
N ARG A 162 -11.04 1.83 -4.31
CA ARG A 162 -10.17 2.96 -3.96
C ARG A 162 -10.70 3.73 -2.76
N THR A 163 -12.02 3.92 -2.67
CA THR A 163 -12.63 4.63 -1.54
C THR A 163 -12.74 3.73 -0.32
N GLN A 164 -12.98 2.43 -0.49
CA GLN A 164 -12.88 1.45 0.60
C GLN A 164 -11.49 1.51 1.23
N GLY A 165 -10.44 1.47 0.40
CA GLY A 165 -9.05 1.60 0.85
C GLY A 165 -8.78 2.88 1.65
N LYS A 166 -9.21 4.04 1.14
CA LYS A 166 -9.08 5.32 1.85
C LYS A 166 -9.77 5.31 3.22
N ALA A 167 -11.03 4.86 3.28
CA ALA A 167 -11.78 4.81 4.53
C ALA A 167 -11.13 3.85 5.54
N LEU A 168 -10.64 2.70 5.08
CA LEU A 168 -9.92 1.73 5.92
C LEU A 168 -8.59 2.27 6.44
N THR A 169 -7.81 2.97 5.61
CA THR A 169 -6.59 3.66 6.07
C THR A 169 -6.90 4.68 7.15
N SER A 170 -7.95 5.50 6.97
CA SER A 170 -8.36 6.47 7.98
C SER A 170 -8.83 5.82 9.28
N LEU A 171 -9.60 4.72 9.20
CA LEU A 171 -10.01 3.93 10.37
C LEU A 171 -8.79 3.35 11.09
N ARG A 172 -7.84 2.77 10.35
CA ARG A 172 -6.61 2.21 10.89
C ARG A 172 -5.83 3.24 11.71
N PHE A 173 -5.67 4.45 11.18
CA PHE A 173 -5.01 5.54 11.91
C PHE A 173 -5.81 6.01 13.13
N ALA A 174 -7.12 6.21 13.00
CA ALA A 174 -7.95 6.64 14.13
C ALA A 174 -7.90 5.65 15.31
N TYR A 175 -7.98 4.34 15.02
CA TYR A 175 -7.88 3.31 16.07
C TYR A 175 -6.46 3.18 16.64
N HIS A 176 -5.41 3.36 15.83
CA HIS A 176 -4.04 3.44 16.32
C HIS A 176 -3.86 4.60 17.32
N TYR A 177 -4.38 5.80 17.01
CA TYR A 177 -4.33 6.95 17.93
C TYR A 177 -5.12 6.73 19.23
N LEU A 178 -6.19 5.93 19.18
CA LEU A 178 -6.93 5.50 20.38
C LEU A 178 -6.22 4.39 21.18
N GLY A 179 -5.13 3.82 20.67
CA GLY A 179 -4.41 2.71 21.27
C GLY A 179 -5.06 1.34 21.08
N ASP A 180 -6.07 1.23 20.21
CA ASP A 180 -6.72 -0.03 19.85
C ASP A 180 -6.05 -0.65 18.61
N GLU A 181 -4.85 -1.18 18.84
CA GLU A 181 -4.06 -1.85 17.80
C GLU A 181 -4.78 -3.05 17.19
N ALA A 182 -5.65 -3.72 17.96
CA ALA A 182 -6.40 -4.87 17.47
C ALA A 182 -7.39 -4.45 16.38
N LYS A 183 -8.08 -3.32 16.57
CA LYS A 183 -8.97 -2.76 15.54
C LYS A 183 -8.20 -2.21 14.34
N ALA A 184 -7.09 -1.53 14.55
CA ALA A 184 -6.25 -1.06 13.46
C ALA A 184 -5.79 -2.23 12.56
N GLU A 185 -5.37 -3.32 13.19
CA GLU A 185 -4.94 -4.55 12.53
C GLU A 185 -6.11 -5.25 11.79
N GLU A 186 -7.30 -5.27 12.38
CA GLU A 186 -8.51 -5.77 11.72
C GLU A 186 -8.79 -5.03 10.39
N TYR A 187 -8.66 -3.70 10.36
CA TYR A 187 -8.86 -2.92 9.13
C TYR A 187 -7.73 -3.10 8.11
N ARG A 188 -6.49 -3.29 8.55
CA ARG A 188 -5.37 -3.67 7.65
C ARG A 188 -5.66 -5.00 6.96
N HIS A 189 -6.14 -6.00 7.69
CA HIS A 189 -6.56 -7.28 7.11
C HIS A 189 -7.71 -7.13 6.13
N GLN A 190 -8.69 -6.26 6.39
CA GLN A 190 -9.76 -5.96 5.43
C GLN A 190 -9.20 -5.35 4.13
N GLN A 191 -8.24 -4.42 4.20
CA GLN A 191 -7.58 -3.87 3.00
C GLN A 191 -6.89 -4.97 2.18
N ILE A 192 -6.16 -5.86 2.85
CA ILE A 192 -5.47 -6.98 2.18
C ILE A 192 -6.49 -7.92 1.52
N ALA A 193 -7.61 -8.21 2.18
CA ALA A 193 -8.67 -9.03 1.61
C ALA A 193 -9.25 -8.41 0.33
N ILE A 194 -9.47 -7.09 0.31
CA ILE A 194 -9.93 -6.38 -0.90
C ILE A 194 -8.87 -6.46 -2.00
N ALA A 195 -7.60 -6.19 -1.69
CA ALA A 195 -6.51 -6.29 -2.68
C ALA A 195 -6.45 -7.70 -3.30
N ARG A 196 -6.58 -8.74 -2.47
CA ARG A 196 -6.62 -10.14 -2.92
C ARG A 196 -7.83 -10.42 -3.81
N GLN A 197 -9.01 -9.95 -3.41
CA GLN A 197 -10.22 -10.13 -4.22
C GLN A 197 -10.06 -9.47 -5.59
N LEU A 198 -9.64 -8.21 -5.64
CA LEU A 198 -9.41 -7.46 -6.88
C LEU A 198 -8.41 -8.17 -7.79
N PHE A 199 -7.28 -8.62 -7.23
CA PHE A 199 -6.26 -9.35 -7.98
C PHE A 199 -6.81 -10.62 -8.64
N LEU A 200 -7.60 -11.39 -7.89
CA LEU A 200 -8.21 -12.63 -8.38
C LEU A 200 -9.34 -12.40 -9.39
N THR A 201 -10.12 -11.32 -9.25
CA THR A 201 -11.26 -11.03 -10.14
C THR A 201 -10.86 -10.30 -11.41
N GLU A 202 -9.96 -9.32 -11.31
CA GLU A 202 -9.57 -8.46 -12.44
C GLU A 202 -8.41 -9.06 -13.25
N LYS A 203 -7.77 -10.13 -12.74
CA LYS A 203 -6.58 -10.77 -13.34
C LYS A 203 -5.49 -9.75 -13.67
N THR A 204 -5.35 -8.73 -12.82
CA THR A 204 -4.25 -7.78 -12.91
C THR A 204 -2.93 -8.55 -12.81
N PRO A 205 -1.94 -8.28 -13.67
CA PRO A 205 -0.67 -9.01 -13.62
C PRO A 205 0.17 -8.65 -12.38
N ASP A 206 -0.17 -7.56 -11.68
CA ASP A 206 0.62 -6.98 -10.61
C ASP A 206 -0.22 -6.80 -9.33
N PHE A 207 0.05 -7.61 -8.31
CA PHE A 207 -0.63 -7.50 -7.02
C PHE A 207 -0.24 -6.23 -6.26
N LEU A 208 0.97 -5.70 -6.44
CA LEU A 208 1.44 -4.52 -5.70
C LEU A 208 0.66 -3.28 -6.12
N GLN A 209 0.40 -3.12 -7.43
CA GLN A 209 -0.49 -2.07 -7.94
C GLN A 209 -1.90 -2.18 -7.35
N THR A 210 -2.41 -3.40 -7.22
CA THR A 210 -3.72 -3.65 -6.62
C THR A 210 -3.74 -3.33 -5.12
N ALA A 211 -2.65 -3.62 -4.40
CA ALA A 211 -2.49 -3.25 -2.99
C ALA A 211 -2.42 -1.71 -2.80
N GLU A 212 -1.72 -1.01 -3.68
CA GLU A 212 -1.64 0.45 -3.67
C GLU A 212 -2.99 1.12 -3.96
N ILE A 213 -3.82 0.54 -4.84
CA ILE A 213 -5.19 1.03 -5.11
C ILE A 213 -6.02 1.11 -3.83
N VAL A 214 -5.82 0.17 -2.91
CA VAL A 214 -6.53 0.11 -1.62
C VAL A 214 -5.74 0.75 -0.46
N GLY A 215 -4.64 1.44 -0.76
CA GLY A 215 -3.87 2.21 0.23
C GLY A 215 -2.94 1.39 1.12
N LEU A 216 -2.55 0.19 0.70
CA LEU A 216 -1.51 -0.60 1.36
C LEU A 216 -0.12 -0.18 0.86
N ASN A 217 0.84 -0.12 1.77
CA ASN A 217 2.26 -0.03 1.42
C ASN A 217 2.89 -1.44 1.42
N PRO A 218 3.29 -2.00 0.26
CA PRO A 218 3.92 -3.32 0.18
C PRO A 218 5.15 -3.51 1.07
N GLU A 219 5.87 -2.43 1.39
CA GLU A 219 7.08 -2.48 2.21
C GLU A 219 6.79 -2.69 3.70
N SER A 220 5.63 -2.24 4.20
CA SER A 220 5.33 -2.24 5.65
C SER A 220 4.08 -3.03 6.01
N ASP A 221 3.06 -3.00 5.15
CA ASP A 221 1.71 -3.41 5.49
C ASP A 221 1.46 -4.90 5.26
N PHE A 222 2.48 -5.68 4.89
CA PHE A 222 2.34 -7.13 4.66
C PHE A 222 2.85 -8.01 5.80
N THR A 223 3.44 -7.43 6.84
CA THR A 223 3.84 -8.15 8.05
C THR A 223 2.67 -8.97 8.62
N GLY A 224 2.86 -10.26 8.89
CA GLY A 224 1.83 -11.14 9.44
C GLY A 224 0.60 -11.39 8.56
N ALA A 225 0.56 -10.83 7.34
CA ALA A 225 -0.57 -10.97 6.43
C ALA A 225 -0.69 -12.39 5.86
N ASP A 226 -1.88 -12.74 5.41
CA ASP A 226 -2.05 -13.87 4.50
C ASP A 226 -1.95 -13.41 3.05
N LEU A 227 -0.88 -13.81 2.38
CA LEU A 227 -0.63 -13.60 0.95
C LEU A 227 -0.48 -14.93 0.18
N SER A 228 -0.91 -16.05 0.76
CA SER A 228 -0.74 -17.39 0.17
C SER A 228 -1.35 -17.51 -1.23
N GLY A 229 -0.64 -18.16 -2.15
CA GLY A 229 -1.08 -18.39 -3.52
C GLY A 229 -1.15 -17.15 -4.42
N ILE A 230 -0.72 -15.98 -3.94
CA ILE A 230 -0.64 -14.78 -4.76
C ILE A 230 0.51 -14.91 -5.75
N ASN A 231 0.34 -14.35 -6.94
CA ASN A 231 1.42 -14.22 -7.92
C ASN A 231 2.11 -12.86 -7.72
N LEU A 232 3.38 -12.91 -7.32
CA LEU A 232 4.31 -11.80 -7.11
C LEU A 232 5.50 -11.91 -8.09
N HIS A 233 5.26 -12.44 -9.29
CA HIS A 233 6.24 -12.52 -10.36
C HIS A 233 6.74 -11.11 -10.72
N TYR A 234 8.06 -10.92 -10.79
CA TYR A 234 8.72 -9.61 -10.98
C TYR A 234 8.44 -8.54 -9.92
N ALA A 235 7.83 -8.88 -8.79
CA ALA A 235 7.57 -7.89 -7.74
C ALA A 235 8.89 -7.30 -7.20
N ASP A 236 8.91 -5.99 -6.99
CA ASP A 236 9.94 -5.33 -6.19
C ASP A 236 9.48 -5.27 -4.74
N LEU A 237 10.09 -6.12 -3.91
CA LEU A 237 9.90 -6.22 -2.46
C LEU A 237 11.24 -6.05 -1.76
N SER A 238 12.17 -5.30 -2.38
CA SER A 238 13.45 -5.00 -1.78
C SER A 238 13.25 -4.25 -0.46
N GLY A 239 13.89 -4.74 0.61
CA GLY A 239 13.74 -4.19 1.96
C GLY A 239 12.36 -4.38 2.62
N ALA A 240 11.41 -5.05 1.98
CA ALA A 240 10.05 -5.18 2.49
C ALA A 240 9.98 -5.98 3.81
N ASN A 241 9.10 -5.57 4.70
CA ASN A 241 8.79 -6.28 5.94
C ASN A 241 7.67 -7.31 5.72
N LEU A 242 8.09 -8.57 5.64
CA LEU A 242 7.28 -9.76 5.41
C LEU A 242 7.39 -10.74 6.59
N MET A 243 7.72 -10.25 7.78
CA MET A 243 7.88 -11.09 8.97
C MET A 243 6.56 -11.79 9.29
N LYS A 244 6.61 -13.09 9.59
CA LYS A 244 5.44 -13.93 9.93
C LYS A 244 4.32 -13.97 8.87
N THR A 245 4.57 -13.44 7.68
CA THR A 245 3.60 -13.44 6.58
C THR A 245 3.39 -14.86 6.07
N ASN A 246 2.14 -15.23 5.76
CA ASN A 246 1.82 -16.47 5.08
C ASN A 246 2.00 -16.29 3.57
N LEU A 247 3.10 -16.81 3.05
CA LEU A 247 3.56 -16.79 1.64
C LEU A 247 3.53 -18.20 1.02
N CYS A 248 2.74 -19.11 1.60
CA CYS A 248 2.59 -20.48 1.12
C CYS A 248 2.12 -20.50 -0.35
N ASN A 249 2.76 -21.29 -1.20
CA ASN A 249 2.46 -21.41 -2.64
C ASN A 249 2.52 -20.09 -3.43
N VAL A 250 3.23 -19.06 -2.96
CA VAL A 250 3.40 -17.80 -3.68
C VAL A 250 4.38 -17.97 -4.84
N ASP A 251 4.09 -17.32 -5.97
CA ASP A 251 5.03 -17.22 -7.08
C ASP A 251 5.87 -15.94 -6.96
N PHE A 252 7.14 -16.09 -6.57
CA PHE A 252 8.16 -15.04 -6.50
C PHE A 252 9.16 -15.14 -7.65
N THR A 253 8.84 -15.84 -8.74
CA THR A 253 9.77 -16.01 -9.85
C THR A 253 10.23 -14.64 -10.34
N LEU A 254 11.55 -14.43 -10.45
CA LEU A 254 12.17 -13.16 -10.87
C LEU A 254 11.87 -11.94 -9.99
N ALA A 255 11.29 -12.11 -8.80
CA ALA A 255 11.05 -11.02 -7.85
C ALA A 255 12.36 -10.53 -7.21
N ASP A 256 12.41 -9.26 -6.83
CA ASP A 256 13.46 -8.72 -5.97
C ASP A 256 13.00 -8.72 -4.50
N LEU A 257 13.66 -9.52 -3.66
CA LEU A 257 13.47 -9.56 -2.21
C LEU A 257 14.79 -9.22 -1.49
N SER A 258 15.69 -8.47 -2.14
CA SER A 258 16.97 -8.15 -1.54
C SER A 258 16.79 -7.32 -0.27
N GLY A 259 17.43 -7.74 0.82
CA GLY A 259 17.27 -7.11 2.14
C GLY A 259 15.88 -7.27 2.78
N ALA A 260 14.97 -8.07 2.20
CA ALA A 260 13.64 -8.25 2.77
C ALA A 260 13.68 -8.97 4.14
N LEU A 261 12.78 -8.57 5.04
CA LEU A 261 12.63 -9.17 6.37
C LEU A 261 11.55 -10.26 6.32
N LEU A 262 11.96 -11.52 6.30
CA LEU A 262 11.11 -12.71 6.14
C LEU A 262 11.14 -13.61 7.39
N SER A 263 11.61 -13.09 8.52
CA SER A 263 11.79 -13.89 9.75
C SER A 263 10.45 -14.48 10.22
N GLY A 264 10.44 -15.80 10.43
CA GLY A 264 9.25 -16.57 10.79
C GLY A 264 8.14 -16.62 9.75
N ALA A 265 8.38 -16.17 8.51
CA ALA A 265 7.41 -16.26 7.43
C ALA A 265 7.17 -17.72 7.01
N ASN A 266 5.98 -18.01 6.50
CA ASN A 266 5.63 -19.30 5.93
C ASN A 266 5.76 -19.24 4.40
N LEU A 267 6.85 -19.75 3.84
CA LEU A 267 7.10 -19.88 2.40
C LEU A 267 7.00 -21.35 1.92
N THR A 268 6.25 -22.21 2.60
CA THR A 268 6.10 -23.60 2.15
C THR A 268 5.62 -23.66 0.70
N ASP A 269 6.28 -24.49 -0.11
CA ASP A 269 5.98 -24.70 -1.52
C ASP A 269 5.98 -23.41 -2.40
N ALA A 270 6.60 -22.32 -1.92
CA ALA A 270 6.73 -21.09 -2.72
C ALA A 270 7.72 -21.29 -3.88
N CYS A 271 7.48 -20.59 -5.00
CA CYS A 271 8.36 -20.59 -6.17
C CYS A 271 9.25 -19.34 -6.18
N LEU A 272 10.51 -19.44 -5.76
CA LEU A 272 11.47 -18.32 -5.73
C LEU A 272 12.51 -18.42 -6.86
N SER A 273 12.20 -19.16 -7.93
CA SER A 273 13.15 -19.42 -9.01
C SER A 273 13.63 -18.11 -9.65
N ASN A 274 14.94 -17.94 -9.78
CA ASN A 274 15.58 -16.72 -10.29
C ASN A 274 15.25 -15.40 -9.56
N ALA A 275 14.63 -15.45 -8.37
CA ALA A 275 14.47 -14.28 -7.51
C ALA A 275 15.84 -13.72 -7.03
N ASN A 276 15.80 -12.56 -6.39
CA ASN A 276 16.95 -11.96 -5.71
C ASN A 276 16.69 -11.92 -4.20
N LEU A 277 17.32 -12.81 -3.42
CA LEU A 277 17.26 -12.82 -1.95
C LEU A 277 18.61 -12.40 -1.33
N ARG A 278 19.40 -11.61 -2.05
CA ARG A 278 20.65 -11.07 -1.50
C ARG A 278 20.38 -10.33 -0.19
N ASP A 279 21.17 -10.62 0.84
CA ASP A 279 21.08 -9.96 2.15
C ASP A 279 19.70 -10.08 2.86
N ALA A 280 18.84 -11.01 2.43
CA ALA A 280 17.51 -11.21 3.04
C ALA A 280 17.58 -11.91 4.41
N GLU A 281 16.64 -11.59 5.30
CA GLU A 281 16.58 -12.10 6.69
C GLU A 281 15.43 -13.11 6.86
N LEU A 282 15.73 -14.40 6.73
CA LEU A 282 14.77 -15.51 6.76
C LEU A 282 14.80 -16.30 8.08
N ILE A 283 15.26 -15.72 9.19
CA ILE A 283 15.46 -16.45 10.46
C ILE A 283 14.20 -17.22 10.86
N GLY A 284 14.33 -18.54 11.02
CA GLY A 284 13.23 -19.41 11.46
C GLY A 284 12.03 -19.51 10.50
N ALA A 285 12.15 -19.03 9.26
CA ALA A 285 11.11 -19.17 8.25
C ALA A 285 10.93 -20.64 7.83
N ASP A 286 9.71 -21.01 7.41
CA ASP A 286 9.44 -22.32 6.81
C ASP A 286 9.47 -22.21 5.29
N LEU A 287 10.48 -22.80 4.68
CA LEU A 287 10.68 -22.90 3.23
C LEU A 287 10.62 -24.37 2.77
N SER A 288 9.96 -25.26 3.52
CA SER A 288 9.89 -26.67 3.12
C SER A 288 9.18 -26.81 1.77
N GLY A 289 9.76 -27.65 0.90
CA GLY A 289 9.28 -27.85 -0.47
C GLY A 289 9.50 -26.68 -1.44
N ALA A 290 9.99 -25.52 -0.97
CA ALA A 290 10.14 -24.33 -1.82
C ALA A 290 11.16 -24.53 -2.96
N ASP A 291 10.93 -23.85 -4.08
CA ASP A 291 11.86 -23.77 -5.21
C ASP A 291 12.80 -22.58 -5.06
N LEU A 292 14.02 -22.83 -4.61
CA LEU A 292 15.07 -21.86 -4.31
C LEU A 292 16.22 -21.93 -5.32
N ARG A 293 15.93 -22.25 -6.59
CA ARG A 293 16.91 -22.16 -7.69
C ARG A 293 17.20 -20.68 -8.02
N THR A 294 17.92 -20.02 -7.11
CA THR A 294 17.90 -18.56 -6.99
C THR A 294 19.19 -18.00 -6.41
N LYS A 295 19.28 -16.67 -6.29
CA LYS A 295 20.42 -15.97 -5.67
C LYS A 295 20.05 -15.60 -4.25
N LEU A 296 20.83 -16.07 -3.28
CA LEU A 296 20.70 -15.70 -1.86
C LEU A 296 22.06 -15.51 -1.18
N PRO A 297 23.01 -14.75 -1.78
CA PRO A 297 24.30 -14.51 -1.15
C PRO A 297 24.12 -13.67 0.11
N ARG A 298 24.85 -14.02 1.17
CA ARG A 298 24.81 -13.39 2.50
C ARG A 298 23.42 -13.36 3.17
N ALA A 299 22.44 -14.09 2.64
CA ALA A 299 21.15 -14.22 3.29
C ALA A 299 21.30 -14.95 4.63
N ASN A 300 20.45 -14.59 5.59
CA ASN A 300 20.40 -15.21 6.90
C ASN A 300 19.22 -16.18 6.99
N LEU A 301 19.50 -17.47 6.86
CA LEU A 301 18.56 -18.58 6.94
C LEU A 301 18.77 -19.40 8.22
N SER A 302 19.29 -18.78 9.29
CA SER A 302 19.49 -19.50 10.54
C SER A 302 18.17 -20.08 11.07
N GLY A 303 18.19 -21.36 11.45
CA GLY A 303 17.01 -22.06 11.98
C GLY A 303 15.86 -22.27 10.99
N THR A 304 16.02 -22.00 9.69
CA THR A 304 14.94 -22.23 8.72
C THR A 304 14.61 -23.72 8.54
N ASN A 305 13.35 -24.02 8.21
CA ASN A 305 12.98 -25.32 7.66
C ASN A 305 13.10 -25.28 6.12
N LEU A 306 14.07 -25.98 5.57
CA LEU A 306 14.34 -26.15 4.14
C LEU A 306 14.15 -27.61 3.71
N SER A 307 13.42 -28.40 4.49
CA SER A 307 13.26 -29.83 4.19
C SER A 307 12.60 -30.02 2.83
N ARG A 308 13.18 -30.92 2.02
CA ARG A 308 12.76 -31.20 0.63
C ARG A 308 12.76 -29.99 -0.32
N ALA A 309 13.35 -28.87 0.05
CA ALA A 309 13.46 -27.70 -0.83
C ALA A 309 14.38 -27.98 -2.02
N ASN A 310 14.13 -27.31 -3.14
CA ASN A 310 14.95 -27.39 -4.34
C ASN A 310 15.92 -26.22 -4.41
N LEU A 311 17.16 -26.42 -3.99
CA LEU A 311 18.26 -25.44 -4.05
C LEU A 311 19.25 -25.74 -5.19
N SER A 312 18.84 -26.49 -6.22
CA SER A 312 19.77 -26.84 -7.30
C SER A 312 20.26 -25.61 -8.06
N SER A 313 21.56 -25.50 -8.29
CA SER A 313 22.21 -24.32 -8.91
C SER A 313 21.96 -23.00 -8.17
N ALA A 314 21.55 -23.05 -6.90
CA ALA A 314 21.38 -21.85 -6.09
C ALA A 314 22.74 -21.24 -5.72
N TYR A 315 22.77 -19.92 -5.59
CA TYR A 315 23.97 -19.16 -5.21
C TYR A 315 23.84 -18.72 -3.75
N LEU A 316 24.43 -19.47 -2.83
CA LEU A 316 24.36 -19.23 -1.38
C LEU A 316 25.64 -18.66 -0.80
N SER A 317 26.59 -18.18 -1.61
CA SER A 317 27.90 -17.75 -1.10
C SER A 317 27.79 -16.83 0.13
N ASN A 318 28.52 -17.17 1.19
CA ASN A 318 28.53 -16.47 2.49
C ASN A 318 27.17 -16.41 3.22
N ALA A 319 26.17 -17.21 2.85
CA ALA A 319 24.91 -17.28 3.57
C ALA A 319 25.07 -17.96 4.94
N ASN A 320 24.20 -17.60 5.88
CA ASN A 320 24.12 -18.23 7.19
C ASN A 320 22.97 -19.24 7.24
N LEU A 321 23.27 -20.54 7.30
CA LEU A 321 22.27 -21.61 7.44
C LEU A 321 22.38 -22.30 8.82
N SER A 322 23.02 -21.69 9.81
CA SER A 322 23.25 -22.34 11.10
C SER A 322 21.95 -22.86 11.73
N GLY A 323 21.91 -24.12 12.14
CA GLY A 323 20.74 -24.75 12.76
C GLY A 323 19.57 -25.01 11.81
N ALA A 324 19.70 -24.75 10.50
CA ALA A 324 18.64 -25.01 9.54
C ALA A 324 18.42 -26.52 9.31
N ASN A 325 17.20 -26.89 8.94
CA ASN A 325 16.81 -28.24 8.57
C ASN A 325 16.70 -28.37 7.04
N LEU A 326 17.69 -28.98 6.38
CA LEU A 326 17.73 -29.23 4.93
C LEU A 326 17.51 -30.72 4.62
N SER A 327 16.81 -31.47 5.46
CA SER A 327 16.63 -32.91 5.24
C SER A 327 15.94 -33.18 3.89
N GLY A 328 16.56 -34.05 3.08
CA GLY A 328 16.09 -34.39 1.73
C GLY A 328 16.12 -33.23 0.72
N ALA A 329 16.81 -32.12 1.00
CA ALA A 329 16.92 -31.01 0.06
C ALA A 329 17.78 -31.36 -1.17
N ASN A 330 17.47 -30.77 -2.31
CA ASN A 330 18.26 -30.91 -3.54
C ASN A 330 19.25 -29.75 -3.66
N LEU A 331 20.54 -30.01 -3.45
CA LEU A 331 21.63 -29.01 -3.51
C LEU A 331 22.54 -29.22 -4.74
N LYS A 332 22.07 -29.92 -5.77
CA LYS A 332 22.88 -30.21 -6.97
C LYS A 332 23.41 -28.94 -7.62
N ASN A 333 24.72 -28.88 -7.88
CA ASN A 333 25.39 -27.72 -8.46
C ASN A 333 25.23 -26.40 -7.67
N ALA A 334 24.80 -26.45 -6.41
CA ALA A 334 24.69 -25.26 -5.58
C ALA A 334 26.09 -24.72 -5.21
N ASP A 335 26.24 -23.40 -5.21
CA ASP A 335 27.41 -22.73 -4.66
C ASP A 335 27.19 -22.46 -3.17
N LEU A 336 27.84 -23.27 -2.32
CA LEU A 336 27.83 -23.16 -0.86
C LEU A 336 29.17 -22.61 -0.34
N THR A 337 29.91 -21.85 -1.17
CA THR A 337 31.21 -21.30 -0.77
C THR A 337 31.07 -20.40 0.45
N ALA A 338 31.89 -20.65 1.48
CA ALA A 338 31.89 -19.91 2.75
C ALA A 338 30.54 -19.87 3.48
N VAL A 339 29.65 -20.84 3.22
CA VAL A 339 28.37 -20.94 3.92
C VAL A 339 28.57 -21.45 5.34
N ASN A 340 27.83 -20.87 6.29
CA ASN A 340 27.74 -21.42 7.64
C ASN A 340 26.66 -22.49 7.73
N LEU A 341 27.07 -23.76 7.76
CA LEU A 341 26.22 -24.94 7.94
C LEU A 341 26.29 -25.50 9.37
N SER A 342 26.78 -24.75 10.35
CA SER A 342 26.94 -25.28 11.72
C SER A 342 25.61 -25.76 12.31
N ASN A 343 25.62 -26.92 12.97
CA ASN A 343 24.44 -27.55 13.58
C ASN A 343 23.28 -27.82 12.60
N THR A 344 23.53 -27.90 11.30
CA THR A 344 22.47 -28.17 10.30
C THR A 344 22.08 -29.64 10.25
N ASN A 345 20.83 -29.90 9.87
CA ASN A 345 20.38 -31.24 9.48
C ASN A 345 20.39 -31.35 7.95
N LEU A 346 21.37 -32.06 7.39
CA LEU A 346 21.54 -32.29 5.95
C LEU A 346 21.24 -33.75 5.57
N ASN A 347 20.54 -34.49 6.43
CA ASN A 347 20.26 -35.90 6.22
C ASN A 347 19.49 -36.14 4.92
N GLY A 348 19.98 -37.07 4.09
CA GLY A 348 19.37 -37.39 2.80
C GLY A 348 19.43 -36.29 1.73
N ALA A 349 20.13 -35.18 1.98
CA ALA A 349 20.28 -34.12 0.98
C ALA A 349 21.25 -34.53 -0.14
N ASP A 350 21.03 -34.01 -1.36
CA ASP A 350 21.83 -34.34 -2.54
C ASP A 350 22.81 -33.20 -2.89
N PHE A 351 24.10 -33.44 -2.65
CA PHE A 351 25.20 -32.50 -2.89
C PHE A 351 25.94 -32.76 -4.21
N SER A 352 25.34 -33.50 -5.16
CA SER A 352 26.06 -33.83 -6.40
C SER A 352 26.51 -32.57 -7.12
N ARG A 353 27.84 -32.40 -7.24
CA ARG A 353 28.51 -31.22 -7.83
C ARG A 353 28.30 -29.89 -7.08
N ALA A 354 27.88 -29.93 -5.81
CA ALA A 354 27.84 -28.74 -4.98
C ALA A 354 29.26 -28.28 -4.62
N ASP A 355 29.49 -26.97 -4.53
CA ASP A 355 30.75 -26.40 -4.06
C ASP A 355 30.66 -26.08 -2.56
N LEU A 356 31.44 -26.77 -1.74
CA LEU A 356 31.48 -26.65 -0.27
C LEU A 356 32.78 -25.99 0.22
N LYS A 357 33.50 -25.29 -0.66
CA LYS A 357 34.74 -24.62 -0.33
C LYS A 357 34.54 -23.64 0.82
N ASP A 358 35.41 -23.70 1.82
CA ASP A 358 35.40 -22.84 3.01
C ASP A 358 34.09 -22.87 3.84
N ALA A 359 33.20 -23.83 3.58
CA ALA A 359 31.95 -23.97 4.34
C ALA A 359 32.21 -24.43 5.78
N VAL A 360 31.60 -23.76 6.75
CA VAL A 360 31.67 -24.13 8.17
C VAL A 360 30.65 -25.22 8.43
N VAL A 361 31.08 -26.40 8.89
CA VAL A 361 30.22 -27.61 8.98
C VAL A 361 30.24 -28.24 10.37
N GLU A 362 30.59 -27.47 11.40
CA GLU A 362 30.65 -27.95 12.78
C GLU A 362 29.30 -28.51 13.23
N ASN A 363 29.26 -29.77 13.67
CA ASN A 363 28.05 -30.50 14.07
C ASN A 363 26.97 -30.62 12.99
N ALA A 364 27.30 -30.40 11.71
CA ALA A 364 26.39 -30.60 10.60
C ALA A 364 26.18 -32.11 10.35
N LYS A 365 24.93 -32.56 10.23
CA LYS A 365 24.57 -33.98 10.08
C LYS A 365 24.32 -34.34 8.62
N PHE A 366 25.11 -35.23 8.06
CA PHE A 366 25.08 -35.66 6.64
C PHE A 366 24.60 -37.12 6.46
N ILE A 367 23.81 -37.65 7.40
CA ILE A 367 23.41 -39.07 7.38
C ILE A 367 22.60 -39.36 6.11
N GLY A 368 23.09 -40.29 5.29
CA GLY A 368 22.46 -40.66 4.02
C GLY A 368 22.51 -39.58 2.93
N SER A 369 23.34 -38.54 3.08
CA SER A 369 23.53 -37.53 2.02
C SER A 369 24.14 -38.15 0.76
N LEU A 370 23.78 -37.62 -0.40
CA LEU A 370 24.21 -38.10 -1.72
C LEU A 370 25.22 -37.13 -2.34
N GLY A 371 26.02 -37.63 -3.29
CA GLY A 371 26.87 -36.78 -4.13
C GLY A 371 28.15 -36.26 -3.46
N ILE A 372 28.47 -36.70 -2.24
CA ILE A 372 29.72 -36.39 -1.53
C ILE A 372 30.75 -37.50 -1.82
N SER A 373 31.93 -37.12 -2.31
CA SER A 373 33.03 -38.06 -2.54
C SER A 373 33.69 -38.49 -1.22
N GLU A 374 34.35 -39.64 -1.18
CA GLU A 374 35.01 -40.12 0.05
C GLU A 374 36.07 -39.15 0.57
N ASN A 375 36.84 -38.51 -0.33
CA ASN A 375 37.82 -37.50 0.05
C ASN A 375 37.16 -36.28 0.70
N MET A 376 36.06 -35.78 0.11
CA MET A 376 35.31 -34.66 0.66
C MET A 376 34.69 -35.02 2.02
N LYS A 377 34.19 -36.25 2.18
CA LYS A 377 33.67 -36.75 3.45
C LYS A 377 34.73 -36.69 4.56
N ILE A 378 35.94 -37.17 4.30
CA ILE A 378 37.05 -37.10 5.27
C ILE A 378 37.38 -35.65 5.65
N GLU A 379 37.45 -34.75 4.67
CA GLU A 379 37.69 -33.32 4.90
C GLU A 379 36.57 -32.71 5.77
N LEU A 380 35.31 -32.96 5.43
CA LEU A 380 34.15 -32.46 6.19
C LEU A 380 34.16 -32.97 7.63
N MET A 381 34.51 -34.24 7.87
CA MET A 381 34.63 -34.79 9.22
C MET A 381 35.74 -34.11 10.05
N GLN A 382 36.88 -33.79 9.42
CA GLN A 382 37.94 -33.02 10.08
C GLN A 382 37.48 -31.60 10.48
N ARG A 383 36.52 -31.04 9.74
CA ARG A 383 35.88 -29.75 10.03
C ARG A 383 34.67 -29.87 10.98
N GLY A 384 34.41 -31.05 11.55
CA GLY A 384 33.38 -31.29 12.56
C GLY A 384 32.03 -31.81 12.05
N ALA A 385 31.92 -32.23 10.78
CA ALA A 385 30.70 -32.83 10.24
C ALA A 385 30.47 -34.28 10.75
N ILE A 386 29.21 -34.68 10.84
CA ILE A 386 28.76 -35.97 11.35
C ILE A 386 28.13 -36.77 10.20
N PHE A 387 28.63 -37.98 9.94
CA PHE A 387 28.14 -38.87 8.86
C PHE A 387 27.52 -40.19 9.36
N GLU A 388 27.55 -40.45 10.67
CA GLU A 388 27.10 -41.69 11.33
C GLU A 388 25.72 -41.57 11.96
#